data_AF-A0A3D2V223-F1
#
_entry.id   AF-A0A3D2V223-F1
#
_cell.length_a   1.000
_cell.length_b   1.000
_cell.length_c   1.000
_cell.angle_alpha   90.00
_cell.angle_beta   90.00
_cell.angle_gamma   90.00
#
_symmetry.space_group_name_H-M   'P 1'
#
loop_
_entity.id
_entity.type
_entity.pdbx_description
1 polymer ?
#
loop_
_entity_poly.entity_id
_entity_poly.type
_entity_poly.pdbx_seq_one_letter_code
_entity_poly.pdbx_strand_id
1 'polypeptide(L)'
;MIGWHFFKEGTTKFNDGFSSVWFLSSATGPFAGQFHDFIWDADGKIRLGYDADADPPIPNLEPTIAHWRKYWSAATKHFGWDQSQSKNARTILERRIGQLNAYFQDPEIAPELVQLFQQIDRRDQQLAQNDMANVESLKGQGARLDGEINTLRAKHLTAVDAIWSGVEYDLNRFAKNVKQKGVLKLEPLNAPAISTDTIDAFIPWFDTVIGICLVFGFLTPVASVAGALFLFSVVISQFPGAAGATPTYNQAVEACALLVVAAAGAGRHFGLDSLLNSLCARCCKKKLGADEK
;
A
#
# COMPACT_ATOMS: atom_id res chain seq x y z
N MET A 1 19.80 -19.31 11.37
CA MET A 1 20.15 -17.90 11.10
C MET A 1 19.00 -17.20 10.36
N ILE A 2 18.61 -17.67 9.17
CA ILE A 2 17.54 -17.04 8.35
C ILE A 2 16.19 -16.92 9.08
N GLY A 3 15.71 -17.99 9.75
CA GLY A 3 14.44 -17.91 10.52
C GLY A 3 14.45 -16.87 11.64
N TRP A 4 15.61 -16.66 12.29
CA TRP A 4 15.76 -15.63 13.32
C TRP A 4 15.73 -14.22 12.73
N HIS A 5 16.25 -14.05 11.52
CA HIS A 5 16.22 -12.78 10.80
C HIS A 5 14.77 -12.36 10.50
N PHE A 6 13.97 -13.23 9.86
CA PHE A 6 12.54 -12.99 9.62
C PHE A 6 11.76 -12.70 10.90
N PHE A 7 11.98 -13.50 11.95
CA PHE A 7 11.31 -13.28 13.24
C PHE A 7 11.62 -11.89 13.82
N LYS A 8 12.91 -11.53 13.87
CA LYS A 8 13.33 -10.22 14.35
C LYS A 8 12.71 -9.11 13.52
N GLU A 9 12.77 -9.22 12.20
CA GLU A 9 12.24 -8.19 11.29
C GLU A 9 10.73 -7.98 11.49
N GLY A 10 9.95 -9.06 11.58
CA GLY A 10 8.51 -8.98 11.85
C GLY A 10 8.20 -8.35 13.21
N THR A 11 8.91 -8.75 14.28
CA THR A 11 8.70 -8.16 15.61
C THR A 11 9.09 -6.69 15.69
N THR A 12 10.15 -6.27 14.99
CA THR A 12 10.52 -4.86 14.87
C THR A 12 9.42 -4.06 14.17
N LYS A 13 8.86 -4.59 13.08
CA LYS A 13 7.74 -3.95 12.36
C LYS A 13 6.49 -3.76 13.23
N PHE A 14 6.21 -4.67 14.16
CA PHE A 14 5.13 -4.49 15.13
C PHE A 14 5.40 -3.36 16.14
N ASN A 15 6.63 -3.28 16.63
CA ASN A 15 6.98 -2.33 17.69
C ASN A 15 7.11 -0.90 17.18
N ASP A 16 7.68 -0.72 15.99
CA ASP A 16 8.04 0.60 15.46
C ASP A 16 6.93 1.20 14.59
N GLY A 17 5.92 0.40 14.23
CA GLY A 17 4.94 0.74 13.21
C GLY A 17 5.53 0.59 11.81
N PHE A 18 4.90 -0.21 10.97
CA PHE A 18 5.37 -0.47 9.62
C PHE A 18 4.44 0.17 8.58
N SER A 19 5.03 0.75 7.54
CA SER A 19 4.30 1.13 6.34
C SER A 19 5.04 0.73 5.06
N SER A 20 4.30 0.07 4.18
CA SER A 20 4.74 -0.39 2.86
C SER A 20 4.72 0.71 1.82
N VAL A 21 4.08 1.85 2.08
CA VAL A 21 3.95 2.98 1.13
C VAL A 21 5.30 3.37 0.55
N TRP A 22 6.31 3.57 1.39
CA TRP A 22 7.64 3.96 0.93
C TRP A 22 8.28 2.87 0.04
N PHE A 23 8.18 1.60 0.45
CA PHE A 23 8.71 0.47 -0.31
C PHE A 23 8.03 0.35 -1.69
N LEU A 24 6.71 0.46 -1.73
CA LEU A 24 5.93 0.38 -2.95
C LEU A 24 6.23 1.57 -3.87
N SER A 25 6.32 2.79 -3.31
CA SER A 25 6.54 4.05 -4.06
C SER A 25 7.94 4.21 -4.64
N SER A 26 8.91 3.46 -4.09
CA SER A 26 10.30 3.46 -4.53
C SER A 26 10.59 2.34 -5.53
N ALA A 27 9.57 1.57 -5.95
CA ALA A 27 9.74 0.49 -6.91
C ALA A 27 10.23 1.04 -8.26
N THR A 28 11.19 0.34 -8.87
CA THR A 28 11.83 0.74 -10.13
C THR A 28 11.90 -0.42 -11.11
N GLY A 29 11.94 -0.09 -12.40
CA GLY A 29 12.01 -1.06 -13.49
C GLY A 29 10.64 -1.41 -14.09
N PRO A 30 10.58 -2.47 -14.91
CA PRO A 30 9.41 -2.78 -15.74
C PRO A 30 8.17 -3.17 -14.94
N PHE A 31 8.35 -3.57 -13.68
CA PHE A 31 7.26 -4.00 -12.81
C PHE A 31 6.82 -2.91 -11.80
N ALA A 32 7.44 -1.72 -11.82
CA ALA A 32 7.16 -0.67 -10.85
C ALA A 32 5.67 -0.26 -10.81
N GLY A 33 5.01 -0.24 -11.97
CA GLY A 33 3.56 0.05 -12.06
C GLY A 33 2.71 -0.85 -11.17
N GLN A 34 2.97 -2.17 -11.16
CA GLN A 34 2.17 -3.08 -10.34
C GLN A 34 2.37 -2.88 -8.84
N PHE A 35 3.54 -2.39 -8.40
CA PHE A 35 3.76 -2.03 -7.00
C PHE A 35 3.07 -0.71 -6.65
N HIS A 36 3.10 0.26 -7.56
CA HIS A 36 2.42 1.54 -7.37
C HIS A 36 0.90 1.40 -7.34
N ASP A 37 0.32 0.41 -8.04
CA ASP A 37 -1.13 0.14 -8.04
C ASP A 37 -1.71 -0.23 -6.67
N PHE A 38 -0.87 -0.70 -5.73
CA PHE A 38 -1.28 -0.95 -4.34
C PHE A 38 -1.39 0.33 -3.51
N ILE A 39 -0.78 1.43 -3.97
CA ILE A 39 -0.83 2.73 -3.30
C ILE A 39 -2.06 3.46 -3.81
N TRP A 40 -2.98 3.76 -2.90
CA TRP A 40 -4.11 4.60 -3.24
C TRP A 40 -3.65 5.96 -3.76
N ASP A 41 -4.15 6.32 -4.94
CA ASP A 41 -3.93 7.63 -5.55
C ASP A 41 -2.44 8.01 -5.64
N ALA A 42 -1.62 7.05 -6.08
CA ALA A 42 -0.17 7.20 -6.21
C ALA A 42 0.25 8.37 -7.11
N ASP A 43 -0.55 8.65 -8.14
CA ASP A 43 -0.37 9.76 -9.07
C ASP A 43 -1.10 11.05 -8.64
N GLY A 44 -1.90 11.00 -7.58
CA GLY A 44 -2.64 12.14 -7.05
C GLY A 44 -3.88 12.54 -7.86
N LYS A 45 -4.23 11.80 -8.93
CA LYS A 45 -5.32 12.17 -9.84
C LYS A 45 -6.66 12.29 -9.11
N ILE A 46 -6.95 11.41 -8.16
CA ILE A 46 -8.22 11.40 -7.43
C ILE A 46 -8.30 12.61 -6.51
N ARG A 47 -7.28 12.86 -5.68
CA ARG A 47 -7.29 13.99 -4.73
C ARG A 47 -7.22 15.34 -5.43
N LEU A 48 -6.48 15.42 -6.53
CA LEU A 48 -6.39 16.64 -7.34
C LEU A 48 -7.62 16.83 -8.25
N GLY A 49 -8.53 15.86 -8.32
CA GLY A 49 -9.73 15.93 -9.15
C GLY A 49 -9.40 15.94 -10.64
N TYR A 50 -8.37 15.25 -11.10
CA TYR A 50 -8.03 15.16 -12.51
C TYR A 50 -9.22 14.60 -13.32
N ASP A 51 -9.61 15.34 -14.37
CA ASP A 51 -10.66 14.97 -15.30
C ASP A 51 -10.05 14.74 -16.69
N ALA A 52 -9.96 13.47 -17.10
CA ALA A 52 -9.39 13.06 -18.38
C ALA A 52 -10.27 13.42 -19.58
N ASP A 53 -11.57 13.65 -19.35
CA ASP A 53 -12.54 13.94 -20.42
C ASP A 53 -12.60 15.44 -20.76
N ALA A 54 -11.96 16.29 -19.95
CA ALA A 54 -11.89 17.73 -20.18
C ALA A 54 -10.70 18.12 -21.08
N ASP A 55 -10.92 19.06 -22.00
CA ASP A 55 -9.86 19.64 -22.85
C ASP A 55 -9.85 21.18 -22.75
N PRO A 56 -8.83 21.79 -22.11
CA PRO A 56 -7.73 21.14 -21.40
C PRO A 56 -8.21 20.43 -20.11
N PRO A 57 -7.41 19.49 -19.55
CA PRO A 57 -7.75 18.83 -18.29
C PRO A 57 -7.91 19.87 -17.18
N ILE A 58 -9.05 19.84 -16.49
CA ILE A 58 -9.36 20.74 -15.37
C ILE A 58 -9.81 19.94 -14.14
N PRO A 59 -9.66 20.51 -12.94
CA PRO A 59 -10.11 19.84 -11.71
C PRO A 59 -11.64 19.65 -11.66
N ASN A 60 -12.09 18.42 -11.52
CA ASN A 60 -13.45 18.01 -11.20
C ASN A 60 -13.52 17.48 -9.76
N LEU A 61 -14.03 18.31 -8.85
CA LEU A 61 -14.08 18.01 -7.41
C LEU A 61 -15.35 17.28 -6.99
N GLU A 62 -16.33 17.09 -7.88
CA GLU A 62 -17.62 16.47 -7.54
C GLU A 62 -17.48 15.07 -6.94
N PRO A 63 -16.62 14.17 -7.44
CA PRO A 63 -16.42 12.85 -6.81
C PRO A 63 -15.94 12.96 -5.37
N THR A 64 -14.97 13.83 -5.10
CA THR A 64 -14.42 14.09 -3.76
C THR A 64 -15.49 14.70 -2.83
N ILE A 65 -16.24 15.69 -3.31
CA ILE A 65 -17.31 16.34 -2.55
C ILE A 65 -18.43 15.34 -2.23
N ALA A 66 -18.84 14.53 -3.21
CA ALA A 66 -19.83 13.48 -3.01
C ALA A 66 -19.36 12.44 -1.98
N HIS A 67 -18.07 12.08 -2.01
CA HIS A 67 -17.46 11.18 -1.04
C HIS A 67 -17.48 11.76 0.38
N TRP A 68 -17.11 13.03 0.56
CA TRP A 68 -17.17 13.69 1.86
C TRP A 68 -18.61 13.82 2.40
N ARG A 69 -19.59 14.03 1.51
CA ARG A 69 -21.02 14.01 1.88
C ARG A 69 -21.46 12.62 2.33
N LYS A 70 -21.01 11.55 1.67
CA LYS A 70 -21.24 10.16 2.13
C LYS A 70 -20.61 9.92 3.49
N TYR A 71 -19.39 10.39 3.70
CA TYR A 71 -18.70 10.31 5.00
C TYR A 71 -19.46 11.03 6.11
N TRP A 72 -19.98 12.23 5.88
CA TRP A 72 -20.84 12.93 6.85
C TRP A 72 -22.13 12.15 7.17
N SER A 73 -22.76 11.54 6.16
CA SER A 73 -23.92 10.68 6.37
C SER A 73 -23.58 9.46 7.24
N ALA A 74 -22.44 8.82 6.95
CA ALA A 74 -21.92 7.71 7.75
C ALA A 74 -21.59 8.13 9.18
N ALA A 75 -20.96 9.30 9.38
CA ALA A 75 -20.65 9.87 10.68
C ALA A 75 -21.92 10.16 11.50
N THR A 76 -22.96 10.72 10.86
CA THR A 76 -24.26 10.96 11.50
C THR A 76 -24.85 9.67 12.07
N LYS A 77 -24.81 8.58 11.28
CA LYS A 77 -25.28 7.26 11.71
C LYS A 77 -24.37 6.64 12.79
N HIS A 78 -23.06 6.68 12.60
CA HIS A 78 -22.07 6.10 13.50
C HIS A 78 -22.17 6.74 14.89
N PHE A 79 -22.14 8.07 14.97
CA PHE A 79 -22.18 8.79 16.24
C PHE A 79 -23.58 8.93 16.83
N GLY A 80 -24.63 8.81 16.01
CA GLY A 80 -26.03 8.95 16.43
C GLY A 80 -26.40 10.41 16.69
N TRP A 81 -26.00 11.29 15.78
CA TRP A 81 -26.26 12.73 15.91
C TRP A 81 -27.75 13.06 15.73
N ASP A 82 -28.25 13.98 16.55
CA ASP A 82 -29.58 14.57 16.37
C ASP A 82 -29.63 15.55 15.18
N GLN A 83 -30.82 16.05 14.84
CA GLN A 83 -31.01 16.94 13.69
C GLN A 83 -30.21 18.26 13.80
N SER A 84 -30.08 18.81 15.01
CA SER A 84 -29.32 20.04 15.25
C SER A 84 -27.82 19.78 15.10
N GLN A 85 -27.35 18.67 15.65
CA GLN A 85 -25.97 18.21 15.55
C GLN A 85 -25.58 17.93 14.10
N SER A 86 -26.41 17.19 13.37
CA SER A 86 -26.19 16.87 11.96
C SER A 86 -26.14 18.14 11.10
N LYS A 87 -27.00 19.14 11.38
CA LYS A 87 -26.97 20.45 10.71
C LYS A 87 -25.68 21.22 10.98
N ASN A 88 -25.20 21.26 12.22
CA ASN A 88 -23.93 21.92 12.56
C ASN A 88 -22.73 21.22 11.92
N ALA A 89 -22.69 19.89 11.96
CA ALA A 89 -21.66 19.10 11.28
C ALA A 89 -21.67 19.33 9.77
N ARG A 90 -22.86 19.48 9.16
CA ARG A 90 -22.99 19.83 7.75
C ARG A 90 -22.42 21.22 7.46
N THR A 91 -22.68 22.23 8.29
CA THR A 91 -22.06 23.56 8.12
C THR A 91 -20.54 23.49 8.12
N ILE A 92 -19.96 22.64 8.99
CA ILE A 92 -18.51 22.42 9.02
C ILE A 92 -18.01 21.75 7.74
N LEU A 93 -18.73 20.74 7.25
CA LEU A 93 -18.42 20.08 5.98
C LEU A 93 -18.47 21.07 4.81
N GLU A 94 -19.53 21.87 4.68
CA GLU A 94 -19.67 22.85 3.60
C GLU A 94 -18.57 23.92 3.66
N ARG A 95 -18.11 24.29 4.86
CA ARG A 95 -16.93 25.16 5.02
C ARG A 95 -15.67 24.50 4.46
N ARG A 96 -15.45 23.21 4.71
CA ARG A 96 -14.29 22.47 4.17
C ARG A 96 -14.39 22.30 2.65
N ILE A 97 -15.59 22.05 2.11
CA ILE A 97 -15.85 22.07 0.67
C ILE A 97 -15.52 23.44 0.07
N GLY A 98 -15.94 24.52 0.75
CA GLY A 98 -15.60 25.88 0.34
C GLY A 98 -14.10 26.15 0.32
N GLN A 99 -13.35 25.66 1.32
CA GLN A 99 -11.88 25.76 1.33
C GLN A 99 -11.24 25.00 0.18
N LEU A 100 -11.73 23.79 -0.13
CA LEU A 100 -11.27 23.01 -1.27
C LEU A 100 -11.53 23.79 -2.56
N ASN A 101 -12.77 24.20 -2.81
CA ASN A 101 -13.11 24.97 -4.01
C ASN A 101 -12.26 26.25 -4.14
N ALA A 102 -12.08 27.00 -3.06
CA ALA A 102 -11.26 28.21 -3.06
C ALA A 102 -9.80 27.92 -3.44
N TYR A 103 -9.23 26.80 -2.96
CA TYR A 103 -7.87 26.39 -3.31
C TYR A 103 -7.72 26.11 -4.81
N PHE A 104 -8.67 25.38 -5.40
CA PHE A 104 -8.64 25.03 -6.83
C PHE A 104 -9.04 26.19 -7.75
N GLN A 105 -9.76 27.19 -7.24
CA GLN A 105 -10.15 28.41 -7.97
C GLN A 105 -9.16 29.56 -7.81
N ASP A 106 -8.11 29.38 -7.01
CA ASP A 106 -7.09 30.40 -6.82
C ASP A 106 -6.40 30.70 -8.17
N PRO A 107 -6.34 31.97 -8.61
CA PRO A 107 -5.76 32.36 -9.90
C PRO A 107 -4.30 31.94 -10.10
N GLU A 108 -3.54 31.72 -9.02
CA GLU A 108 -2.15 31.25 -9.08
C GLU A 108 -2.08 29.71 -9.16
N ILE A 109 -3.02 29.00 -8.54
CA ILE A 109 -3.03 27.53 -8.44
C ILE A 109 -3.70 26.88 -9.65
N ALA A 110 -4.81 27.44 -10.14
CA ALA A 110 -5.56 26.90 -11.27
C ALA A 110 -4.68 26.63 -12.51
N PRO A 111 -3.82 27.56 -12.98
CA PRO A 111 -2.95 27.29 -14.13
C PRO A 111 -1.85 26.25 -13.83
N GLU A 112 -1.33 26.20 -12.60
CA GLU A 112 -0.33 25.19 -12.20
C GLU A 112 -0.92 23.78 -12.25
N LEU A 113 -2.17 23.61 -11.83
CA LEU A 113 -2.86 22.32 -11.89
C LEU A 113 -3.14 21.86 -13.32
N VAL A 114 -3.56 22.77 -14.20
CA VAL A 114 -3.72 22.47 -15.63
C VAL A 114 -2.38 22.02 -16.24
N GLN A 115 -1.30 22.73 -15.93
CA GLN A 115 0.04 22.34 -16.37
C GLN A 115 0.44 20.95 -15.85
N LEU A 116 0.21 20.68 -14.57
CA LEU A 116 0.48 19.37 -13.97
C LEU A 116 -0.29 18.26 -14.69
N PHE A 117 -1.58 18.46 -14.96
CA PHE A 117 -2.40 17.46 -15.64
C PHE A 117 -1.96 17.21 -17.08
N GLN A 118 -1.61 18.25 -17.82
CA GLN A 118 -1.03 18.10 -19.16
C GLN A 118 0.31 17.34 -19.14
N GLN A 119 1.14 17.57 -18.12
CA GLN A 119 2.38 16.81 -17.95
C GLN A 119 2.13 15.33 -17.63
N ILE A 120 1.11 15.05 -16.82
CA ILE A 120 0.66 13.68 -16.52
C ILE A 120 0.17 12.98 -17.80
N ASP A 121 -0.67 13.64 -18.61
CA ASP A 121 -1.15 13.09 -19.88
C ASP A 121 -0.01 12.78 -20.83
N ARG A 122 0.94 13.72 -20.95
CA ARG A 122 2.13 13.54 -21.78
C ARG A 122 2.95 12.33 -21.33
N ARG A 123 3.12 12.15 -20.02
CA ARG A 123 3.86 11.02 -19.45
C ARG A 123 3.12 9.70 -19.73
N ASP A 124 1.81 9.66 -19.55
CA ASP A 124 1.01 8.45 -19.80
C ASP A 124 1.01 8.07 -21.29
N GLN A 125 0.96 9.06 -22.19
CA GLN A 125 1.14 8.85 -23.63
C GLN A 125 2.53 8.30 -23.98
N GLN A 126 3.59 8.85 -23.36
CA GLN A 126 4.97 8.36 -23.56
C GLN A 126 5.15 6.92 -23.10
N LEU A 127 4.52 6.53 -21.99
CA LEU A 127 4.53 5.15 -21.51
C LEU A 127 3.75 4.22 -22.45
N ALA A 128 2.59 4.66 -22.95
CA ALA A 128 1.78 3.87 -23.88
C ALA A 128 2.48 3.60 -25.22
N GLN A 129 3.30 4.55 -25.69
CA GLN A 129 3.99 4.47 -26.99
C GLN A 129 5.31 3.66 -26.94
N ASN A 130 5.78 3.21 -25.77
CA ASN A 130 7.06 2.48 -25.58
C ASN A 130 8.32 3.20 -26.11
N ASP A 131 8.23 4.48 -26.49
CA ASP A 131 9.32 5.23 -27.13
C ASP A 131 10.56 5.41 -26.24
N MET A 132 10.42 5.24 -24.92
CA MET A 132 11.47 5.49 -23.93
C MET A 132 12.44 4.32 -23.70
N ALA A 133 12.17 3.12 -24.21
CA ALA A 133 13.00 1.95 -23.89
C ALA A 133 14.39 1.99 -24.57
N ASN A 134 14.49 2.60 -25.76
CA ASN A 134 15.61 2.37 -26.67
C ASN A 134 16.52 3.58 -26.94
N VAL A 135 16.19 4.78 -26.43
CA VAL A 135 17.00 6.00 -26.66
C VAL A 135 17.36 6.67 -25.35
N GLU A 136 18.66 6.75 -25.04
CA GLU A 136 19.18 7.31 -23.78
C GLU A 136 18.75 8.76 -23.54
N SER A 137 18.64 9.57 -24.60
CA SER A 137 18.15 10.95 -24.50
C SER A 137 16.67 11.03 -24.11
N LEU A 138 15.84 10.07 -24.55
CA LEU A 138 14.42 10.00 -24.18
C LEU A 138 14.24 9.54 -22.72
N LYS A 139 15.12 8.65 -22.23
CA LYS A 139 15.16 8.29 -20.80
C LYS A 139 15.47 9.50 -19.91
N GLY A 140 16.44 10.33 -20.30
CA GLY A 140 16.77 11.56 -19.58
C GLY A 140 15.63 12.59 -19.59
N GLN A 141 14.91 12.71 -20.70
CA GLN A 141 13.73 13.58 -20.78
C GLN A 141 12.56 13.07 -19.92
N GLY A 142 12.30 11.76 -19.93
CA GLY A 142 11.28 11.13 -19.08
C GLY A 142 11.56 11.31 -17.60
N ALA A 143 12.80 11.05 -17.16
CA ALA A 143 13.20 11.23 -15.77
C ALA A 143 13.06 12.69 -15.30
N ARG A 144 13.35 13.65 -16.18
CA ARG A 144 13.13 15.07 -15.89
C ARG A 144 11.64 15.40 -15.76
N LEU A 145 10.81 14.91 -16.68
CA LEU A 145 9.35 15.10 -16.64
C LEU A 145 8.75 14.51 -15.36
N ASP A 146 9.15 13.29 -14.99
CA ASP A 146 8.72 12.66 -13.73
C ASP A 146 9.14 13.49 -12.51
N GLY A 147 10.34 14.08 -12.51
CA GLY A 147 10.79 14.97 -11.43
C GLY A 147 9.97 16.26 -11.32
N GLU A 148 9.62 16.87 -12.44
CA GLU A 148 8.75 18.07 -12.50
C GLU A 148 7.34 17.75 -12.00
N ILE A 149 6.73 16.65 -12.49
CA ILE A 149 5.42 16.15 -12.05
C ILE A 149 5.43 15.89 -10.54
N ASN A 150 6.43 15.15 -10.04
CA ASN A 150 6.52 14.80 -8.62
C ASN A 150 6.60 16.03 -7.72
N THR A 151 7.33 17.06 -8.15
CA THR A 151 7.51 18.31 -7.40
C THR A 151 6.20 19.10 -7.33
N LEU A 152 5.55 19.33 -8.48
CA LEU A 152 4.26 20.04 -8.54
C LEU A 152 3.17 19.26 -7.81
N ARG A 153 3.08 17.95 -8.04
CA ARG A 153 2.13 17.07 -7.34
C ARG A 153 2.30 17.14 -5.83
N ALA A 154 3.53 17.00 -5.32
CA ALA A 154 3.77 17.04 -3.87
C ALA A 154 3.37 18.38 -3.24
N LYS A 155 3.65 19.50 -3.93
CA LYS A 155 3.22 20.85 -3.51
C LYS A 155 1.71 20.92 -3.32
N HIS A 156 0.93 20.47 -4.31
CA HIS A 156 -0.53 20.55 -4.27
C HIS A 156 -1.17 19.52 -3.34
N LEU A 157 -0.70 18.28 -3.37
CA LEU A 157 -1.22 17.22 -2.50
C LEU A 157 -1.06 17.57 -1.02
N THR A 158 0.04 18.22 -0.62
CA THR A 158 0.23 18.66 0.77
C THR A 158 -0.92 19.57 1.25
N ALA A 159 -1.33 20.52 0.42
CA ALA A 159 -2.43 21.44 0.75
C ALA A 159 -3.78 20.71 0.76
N VAL A 160 -4.03 19.87 -0.25
CA VAL A 160 -5.27 19.10 -0.35
C VAL A 160 -5.41 18.10 0.80
N ASP A 161 -4.36 17.37 1.14
CA ASP A 161 -4.32 16.39 2.25
C ASP A 161 -4.61 17.06 3.60
N ALA A 162 -4.15 18.30 3.80
CA ALA A 162 -4.49 19.08 4.99
C ALA A 162 -6.00 19.40 5.07
N ILE A 163 -6.65 19.66 3.93
CA ILE A 163 -8.11 19.88 3.88
C ILE A 163 -8.86 18.57 4.14
N TRP A 164 -8.47 17.47 3.49
CA TRP A 164 -9.02 16.12 3.71
C TRP A 164 -8.93 15.71 5.19
N SER A 165 -7.74 15.82 5.77
CA SER A 165 -7.50 15.54 7.19
C SER A 165 -8.35 16.45 8.10
N GLY A 166 -8.57 17.70 7.68
CA GLY A 166 -9.45 18.64 8.36
C GLY A 166 -10.92 18.22 8.37
N VAL A 167 -11.41 17.58 7.30
CA VAL A 167 -12.77 17.01 7.24
C VAL A 167 -12.92 15.87 8.25
N GLU A 168 -11.99 14.92 8.23
CA GLU A 168 -12.00 13.80 9.18
C GLU A 168 -11.92 14.32 10.62
N TYR A 169 -10.93 15.18 10.91
CA TYR A 169 -10.69 15.72 12.23
C TYR A 169 -11.90 16.49 12.78
N ASP A 170 -12.45 17.42 12.00
CA ASP A 170 -13.53 18.28 12.48
C ASP A 170 -14.82 17.49 12.72
N LEU A 171 -15.16 16.55 11.82
CA LEU A 171 -16.36 15.72 11.96
C LEU A 171 -16.24 14.75 13.13
N ASN A 172 -15.06 14.15 13.35
CA ASN A 172 -14.83 13.33 14.53
C ASN A 172 -14.87 14.17 15.81
N ARG A 173 -14.14 15.30 15.87
CA ARG A 173 -14.11 16.16 17.07
C ARG A 173 -15.50 16.66 17.47
N PHE A 174 -16.38 16.88 16.51
CA PHE A 174 -17.76 17.29 16.78
C PHE A 174 -18.55 16.23 17.56
N ALA A 175 -18.24 14.95 17.40
CA ALA A 175 -18.93 13.89 18.10
C ALA A 175 -18.58 13.87 19.60
N LYS A 176 -19.59 14.04 20.46
CA LYS A 176 -19.44 13.92 21.93
C LYS A 176 -19.04 12.50 22.37
N ASN A 177 -19.35 11.50 21.56
CA ASN A 177 -19.20 10.08 21.89
C ASN A 177 -18.00 9.40 21.20
N VAL A 178 -17.04 10.15 20.63
CA VAL A 178 -15.83 9.55 20.01
C VAL A 178 -15.10 8.64 20.97
N LYS A 179 -15.00 9.01 22.25
CA LYS A 179 -14.35 8.17 23.27
C LYS A 179 -15.01 6.79 23.45
N GLN A 180 -16.30 6.68 23.16
CA GLN A 180 -17.06 5.44 23.31
C GLN A 180 -17.15 4.63 22.01
N LYS A 181 -17.33 5.31 20.87
CA LYS A 181 -17.56 4.65 19.57
C LYS A 181 -16.31 4.56 18.69
N GLY A 182 -15.19 5.12 19.14
CA GLY A 182 -13.98 5.24 18.34
C GLY A 182 -14.07 6.33 17.28
N VAL A 183 -12.91 6.69 16.74
CA VAL A 183 -12.77 7.60 15.60
C VAL A 183 -13.26 6.89 14.35
N LEU A 184 -14.09 7.56 13.55
CA LEU A 184 -14.45 7.09 12.21
C LEU A 184 -13.39 7.62 11.23
N LYS A 185 -12.75 6.75 10.47
CA LYS A 185 -11.77 7.17 9.46
C LYS A 185 -12.47 7.53 8.15
N LEU A 186 -11.98 8.56 7.48
CA LEU A 186 -12.39 8.88 6.11
C LEU A 186 -11.65 7.93 5.18
N GLU A 187 -12.35 6.91 4.70
CA GLU A 187 -11.72 5.94 3.81
C GLU A 187 -11.33 6.56 2.46
N PRO A 188 -10.28 6.05 1.82
CA PRO A 188 -9.86 6.58 0.53
C PRO A 188 -10.89 6.32 -0.57
N LEU A 189 -11.12 7.31 -1.43
CA LEU A 189 -12.06 7.19 -2.54
C LEU A 189 -11.48 6.28 -3.63
N ASN A 190 -12.21 5.24 -4.05
CA ASN A 190 -11.73 4.25 -5.02
C ASN A 190 -10.42 3.59 -4.58
N ALA A 191 -10.30 3.24 -3.30
CA ALA A 191 -9.15 2.50 -2.78
C ALA A 191 -8.94 1.19 -3.59
N PRO A 192 -7.67 0.80 -3.85
CA PRO A 192 -7.38 -0.45 -4.52
C PRO A 192 -7.92 -1.64 -3.71
N ALA A 193 -8.25 -2.73 -4.40
CA ALA A 193 -8.82 -3.93 -3.76
C ALA A 193 -7.91 -4.52 -2.67
N ILE A 194 -6.59 -4.36 -2.84
CA ILE A 194 -5.58 -4.60 -1.83
C ILE A 194 -4.90 -3.25 -1.59
N SER A 195 -5.19 -2.63 -0.44
CA SER A 195 -4.60 -1.36 -0.04
C SER A 195 -3.30 -1.54 0.73
N THR A 196 -2.50 -0.48 0.80
CA THR A 196 -1.34 -0.37 1.69
C THR A 196 -1.69 -0.74 3.13
N ASP A 197 -2.86 -0.37 3.65
CA ASP A 197 -3.27 -0.74 5.02
C ASP A 197 -3.36 -2.26 5.21
N THR A 198 -3.82 -2.98 4.18
CA THR A 198 -3.90 -4.45 4.21
C THR A 198 -2.50 -5.06 4.19
N ILE A 199 -1.61 -4.51 3.37
CA ILE A 199 -0.21 -4.94 3.27
C ILE A 199 0.54 -4.65 4.59
N ASP A 200 0.30 -3.48 5.18
CA ASP A 200 0.93 -3.01 6.43
C ASP A 200 0.53 -3.89 7.62
N ALA A 201 -0.71 -4.40 7.63
CA ALA A 201 -1.16 -5.37 8.60
C ALA A 201 -0.62 -6.79 8.33
N PHE A 202 -0.46 -7.18 7.07
CA PHE A 202 -0.06 -8.53 6.68
C PHE A 202 1.43 -8.80 6.87
N ILE A 203 2.31 -7.92 6.38
CA ILE A 203 3.76 -8.15 6.32
C ILE A 203 4.38 -8.48 7.71
N PRO A 204 4.08 -7.74 8.79
CA PRO A 204 4.68 -8.02 10.11
C PRO A 204 4.29 -9.41 10.65
N TRP A 205 3.04 -9.82 10.44
CA TRP A 205 2.55 -11.16 10.81
C TRP A 205 3.20 -12.23 9.96
N PHE A 206 3.28 -12.01 8.65
CA PHE A 206 3.93 -12.92 7.73
C PHE A 206 5.38 -13.20 8.15
N ASP A 207 6.19 -12.15 8.34
CA ASP A 207 7.60 -12.28 8.69
C ASP A 207 7.78 -12.99 10.05
N THR A 208 6.95 -12.64 11.03
CA THR A 208 7.00 -13.23 12.37
C THR A 208 6.64 -14.72 12.35
N VAL A 209 5.56 -15.09 11.66
CA VAL A 209 5.09 -16.49 11.57
C VAL A 209 6.08 -17.33 10.79
N ILE A 210 6.57 -16.85 9.64
CA ILE A 210 7.60 -17.55 8.85
C ILE A 210 8.87 -17.72 9.67
N GLY A 211 9.30 -16.68 10.40
CA GLY A 211 10.44 -16.75 11.29
C GLY A 211 10.29 -17.82 12.37
N ILE A 212 9.16 -17.85 13.08
CA ILE A 212 8.84 -18.86 14.10
C ILE A 212 8.86 -20.27 13.50
N CYS A 213 8.18 -20.46 12.37
CA CYS A 213 8.14 -21.74 11.65
C CYS A 213 9.55 -22.25 11.30
N LEU A 214 10.42 -21.38 10.78
CA LEU A 214 11.79 -21.73 10.43
C LEU A 214 12.71 -21.95 11.65
N VAL A 215 12.48 -21.25 12.76
CA VAL A 215 13.27 -21.42 14.00
C VAL A 215 12.93 -22.75 14.68
N PHE A 216 11.64 -23.07 14.80
CA PHE A 216 11.19 -24.32 15.46
C PHE A 216 11.14 -25.52 14.52
N GLY A 217 11.32 -25.32 13.21
CA GLY A 217 11.26 -26.38 12.21
C GLY A 217 9.84 -26.93 12.04
N PHE A 218 8.83 -26.05 12.04
CA PHE A 218 7.43 -26.34 11.78
C PHE A 218 7.03 -25.77 10.41
N LEU A 219 6.41 -26.59 9.56
CA LEU A 219 6.10 -26.34 8.15
C LEU A 219 7.29 -25.79 7.35
N THR A 220 8.51 -26.27 7.65
CA THR A 220 9.79 -25.71 7.18
C THR A 220 9.84 -25.55 5.66
N PRO A 221 9.52 -26.56 4.82
CA PRO A 221 9.60 -26.39 3.37
C PRO A 221 8.62 -25.34 2.83
N VAL A 222 7.41 -25.29 3.39
CA VAL A 222 6.38 -24.33 2.99
C VAL A 222 6.78 -22.92 3.41
N ALA A 223 7.22 -22.76 4.67
CA ALA A 223 7.70 -21.49 5.19
C ALA A 223 8.91 -20.97 4.40
N SER A 224 9.83 -21.86 4.01
CA SER A 224 10.98 -21.50 3.19
C SER A 224 10.59 -21.06 1.77
N VAL A 225 9.68 -21.77 1.09
CA VAL A 225 9.20 -21.36 -0.23
C VAL A 225 8.44 -20.03 -0.16
N ALA A 226 7.57 -19.86 0.83
CA ALA A 226 6.82 -18.63 1.02
C ALA A 226 7.75 -17.43 1.28
N GLY A 227 8.73 -17.58 2.20
CA GLY A 227 9.73 -16.55 2.46
C GLY A 227 10.60 -16.24 1.24
N ALA A 228 10.97 -17.27 0.45
CA ALA A 228 11.73 -17.06 -0.79
C ALA A 228 10.93 -16.25 -1.80
N LEU A 229 9.66 -16.59 -2.04
CA LEU A 229 8.77 -15.85 -2.95
C LEU A 229 8.58 -14.40 -2.50
N PHE A 230 8.42 -14.17 -1.19
CA PHE A 230 8.35 -12.82 -0.63
C PHE A 230 9.64 -12.02 -0.93
N LEU A 231 10.82 -12.58 -0.67
CA LEU A 231 12.09 -11.91 -0.96
C LEU A 231 12.32 -11.71 -2.46
N PHE A 232 11.87 -12.63 -3.31
CA PHE A 232 11.88 -12.41 -4.76
C PHE A 232 11.00 -11.23 -5.16
N SER A 233 9.83 -11.04 -4.54
CA SER A 233 9.01 -9.85 -4.78
C SER A 233 9.76 -8.55 -4.44
N VAL A 234 10.59 -8.56 -3.38
CA VAL A 234 11.46 -7.44 -3.00
C VAL A 234 12.58 -7.21 -4.02
N VAL A 235 13.14 -8.27 -4.60
CA VAL A 235 14.13 -8.14 -5.69
C VAL A 235 13.47 -7.61 -6.96
N ILE A 236 12.25 -8.05 -7.28
CA ILE A 236 11.51 -7.60 -8.45
C ILE A 236 11.10 -6.13 -8.35
N SER A 237 10.76 -5.64 -7.14
CA SER A 237 10.44 -4.22 -6.94
C SER A 237 11.64 -3.31 -7.20
N GLN A 238 12.86 -3.83 -7.11
CA GLN A 238 14.11 -3.13 -7.41
C GLN A 238 14.84 -3.85 -8.55
N PHE A 239 14.20 -3.89 -9.72
CA PHE A 239 14.63 -4.77 -10.82
C PHE A 239 16.12 -4.59 -11.15
N PRO A 240 16.91 -5.69 -11.20
CA PRO A 240 18.34 -5.60 -11.45
C PRO A 240 18.66 -4.86 -12.76
N GLY A 241 19.45 -3.78 -12.66
CA GLY A 241 19.83 -2.96 -13.81
C GLY A 241 18.85 -1.82 -14.15
N ALA A 242 17.77 -1.63 -13.39
CA ALA A 242 16.95 -0.43 -13.51
C ALA A 242 17.68 0.80 -12.95
N ALA A 243 17.47 1.96 -13.59
CA ALA A 243 18.04 3.22 -13.12
C ALA A 243 17.43 3.61 -11.76
N GLY A 244 18.29 3.91 -10.78
CA GLY A 244 17.85 4.27 -9.42
C GLY A 244 17.50 3.08 -8.52
N ALA A 245 17.65 1.84 -8.99
CA ALA A 245 17.39 0.66 -8.18
C ALA A 245 18.35 0.57 -6.98
N THR A 246 17.79 0.27 -5.82
CA THR A 246 18.58 0.01 -4.61
C THR A 246 19.17 -1.41 -4.64
N PRO A 247 20.40 -1.62 -4.12
CA PRO A 247 21.00 -2.96 -4.11
C PRO A 247 20.19 -3.97 -3.27
N THR A 248 19.67 -5.02 -3.90
CA THR A 248 18.90 -6.11 -3.26
C THR A 248 19.66 -7.43 -3.16
N TYR A 249 21.00 -7.38 -3.19
CA TYR A 249 21.86 -8.57 -3.21
C TYR A 249 21.64 -9.50 -2.00
N ASN A 250 21.44 -8.91 -0.81
CA ASN A 250 21.24 -9.69 0.42
C ASN A 250 19.92 -10.48 0.35
N GLN A 251 18.86 -9.84 -0.13
CA GLN A 251 17.53 -10.43 -0.29
C GLN A 251 17.54 -11.54 -1.35
N ALA A 252 18.27 -11.36 -2.45
CA ALA A 252 18.44 -12.40 -3.47
C ALA A 252 19.19 -13.63 -2.94
N VAL A 253 20.30 -13.41 -2.21
CA VAL A 253 21.07 -14.51 -1.59
C VAL A 253 20.24 -15.23 -0.53
N GLU A 254 19.50 -14.49 0.30
CA GLU A 254 18.64 -15.06 1.33
C GLU A 254 17.46 -15.85 0.74
N ALA A 255 16.86 -15.37 -0.37
CA ALA A 255 15.84 -16.11 -1.12
C ALA A 255 16.39 -17.45 -1.66
N CYS A 256 17.56 -17.43 -2.27
CA CYS A 256 18.24 -18.65 -2.73
C CYS A 256 18.55 -19.61 -1.57
N ALA A 257 19.01 -19.08 -0.43
CA ALA A 257 19.29 -19.89 0.75
C ALA A 257 18.01 -20.54 1.31
N LEU A 258 16.88 -19.83 1.30
CA LEU A 258 15.57 -20.41 1.65
C LEU A 258 15.16 -21.52 0.69
N LEU A 259 15.36 -21.37 -0.63
CA LEU A 259 15.09 -22.44 -1.59
C LEU A 259 15.96 -23.69 -1.33
N VAL A 260 17.22 -23.50 -0.95
CA VAL A 260 18.09 -24.60 -0.52
C VAL A 260 17.53 -25.27 0.73
N VAL A 261 17.07 -24.52 1.73
CA VAL A 261 16.45 -25.09 2.95
C VAL A 261 15.18 -25.87 2.62
N ALA A 262 14.35 -25.37 1.69
CA ALA A 262 13.16 -26.05 1.21
C ALA A 262 13.50 -27.38 0.51
N ALA A 263 14.49 -27.36 -0.38
CA ALA A 263 14.90 -28.53 -1.17
C ALA A 263 15.66 -29.57 -0.33
N ALA A 264 16.48 -29.14 0.62
CA ALA A 264 17.25 -30.00 1.51
C ALA A 264 16.37 -30.76 2.53
N GLY A 265 15.11 -30.36 2.69
CA GLY A 265 14.17 -31.03 3.58
C GLY A 265 14.57 -30.93 5.07
N ALA A 266 15.22 -29.83 5.47
CA ALA A 266 15.79 -29.67 6.82
C ALA A 266 14.76 -29.96 7.96
N GLY A 267 13.49 -29.58 7.77
CA GLY A 267 12.41 -29.85 8.72
C GLY A 267 12.10 -31.35 8.90
N ARG A 268 12.30 -32.18 7.87
CA ARG A 268 12.02 -33.63 7.90
C ARG A 268 12.98 -34.40 8.81
N HIS A 269 14.18 -33.87 9.04
CA HIS A 269 15.23 -34.59 9.77
C HIS A 269 15.49 -34.03 11.18
N PHE A 270 15.30 -32.73 11.43
CA PHE A 270 15.65 -32.10 12.71
C PHE A 270 14.60 -31.11 13.26
N GLY A 271 13.37 -31.08 12.73
CA GLY A 271 12.31 -30.14 13.15
C GLY A 271 11.07 -30.79 13.78
N LEU A 272 10.16 -29.96 14.32
CA LEU A 272 8.82 -30.35 14.77
C LEU A 272 8.02 -31.07 13.67
N ASP A 273 8.31 -30.77 12.40
CA ASP A 273 7.76 -31.48 11.23
C ASP A 273 8.02 -32.99 11.27
N SER A 274 9.20 -33.39 11.76
CA SER A 274 9.57 -34.80 11.92
C SER A 274 8.79 -35.47 13.06
N LEU A 275 8.54 -34.74 14.15
CA LEU A 275 7.72 -35.21 15.27
C LEU A 275 6.26 -35.39 14.85
N LEU A 276 5.69 -34.43 14.11
CA LEU A 276 4.33 -34.55 13.60
C LEU A 276 4.20 -35.68 12.57
N ASN A 277 5.16 -35.82 11.66
CA ASN A 277 5.16 -36.90 10.69
C ASN A 277 5.33 -38.28 11.37
N SER A 278 6.17 -38.37 12.40
CA SER A 278 6.34 -39.62 13.16
C SER A 278 5.13 -39.94 14.04
N LEU A 279 4.47 -38.95 14.66
CA LEU A 279 3.22 -39.12 15.41
C LEU A 279 2.06 -39.53 14.49
N CYS A 280 1.90 -38.87 13.33
CA CYS A 280 0.92 -39.25 12.31
C CYS A 280 1.20 -40.65 11.75
N ALA A 281 2.45 -41.00 11.45
CA ALA A 281 2.82 -42.33 11.00
C ALA A 281 2.54 -43.40 12.07
N ARG A 282 2.74 -43.07 13.36
CA ARG A 282 2.42 -43.96 14.49
C ARG A 282 0.91 -44.13 14.68
N CYS A 283 0.13 -43.06 14.50
CA CYS A 283 -1.34 -43.11 14.51
C CYS A 283 -1.92 -43.89 13.33
N CYS A 284 -1.40 -43.73 12.12
CA CYS A 284 -1.81 -44.49 10.94
C CYS A 284 -1.41 -45.98 11.06
N LYS A 285 -0.23 -46.30 11.60
CA LYS A 285 0.14 -47.69 11.93
C LYS A 285 -0.77 -48.32 12.99
N LYS A 286 -1.23 -47.53 13.98
CA LYS A 286 -2.17 -48.01 15.00
C LYS A 286 -3.56 -48.32 14.43
N LYS A 287 -4.01 -47.59 13.41
CA LYS A 287 -5.27 -47.88 12.69
C LYS A 287 -5.20 -49.19 11.90
N LEU A 288 -4.08 -49.45 11.20
CA LEU A 288 -3.89 -50.70 10.45
C LEU A 288 -3.77 -51.95 11.34
N GLY A 289 -3.27 -51.81 12.58
CA GLY A 289 -3.20 -52.91 13.55
C GLY A 289 -4.46 -53.11 14.41
N ALA A 290 -5.51 -52.30 14.23
CA ALA A 290 -6.77 -52.41 14.94
C ALA A 290 -7.88 -53.09 14.11
N ASP A 291 -7.69 -53.23 12.78
CA ASP A 291 -8.57 -53.99 11.88
C ASP A 291 -8.17 -55.49 11.77
N GLU A 292 -7.17 -55.94 12.53
CA GLU A 292 -6.67 -57.32 12.54
C GLU A 292 -6.88 -58.02 13.90
N LYS A 293 -8.06 -57.82 14.51
CA LYS A 293 -8.55 -58.59 15.65
C LYS A 293 -10.02 -58.95 15.51
#